data_AF-A0A535S9W6-F1
#
_entry.id   AF-A0A535S9W6-F1
#
_cell.length_a   1.000
_cell.length_b   1.000
_cell.length_c   1.000
_cell.angle_alpha   90.00
_cell.angle_beta   90.00
_cell.angle_gamma   90.00
#
_symmetry.space_group_name_H-M   'P 1'
#
loop_
_entity.id
_entity.type
_entity.pdbx_description
1 polymer ?
#
loop_
_entity_poly.entity_id
_entity_poly.type
_entity_poly.pdbx_seq_one_letter_code
_entity_poly.pdbx_strand_id
1 'polypeptide(L)'
;MSRLLRRPIILGATLLLSVAALLFVNIFATILVMVVGVTAAVLAGRHQAGLFKIRIRARGRREALWRPTVQHRELPKPTEDPVIAFGEPGIELFESRTPPLAHLQLSAGLRSQLDGFALGRTKRIVEAPDLLPHAAADAESWPVVEAAVQKTLALARARGVEIVPDGQTRLSQVLALSAAQGILLAEWRQLEDGKTAWQGTSAQIRASDAFTIQRITEAMERRQLPDLFGGIARRPANFEVRLLLPYALATAFYLRLYGNPPKAFAA
;
A
#
# COMPACT_ATOMS: atom_id res chain seq x y z
N MET A 1 -23.92 -32.10 -22.40
CA MET A 1 -25.34 -32.35 -22.02
C MET A 1 -25.56 -33.73 -21.34
N SER A 2 -24.62 -34.26 -20.54
CA SER A 2 -24.77 -35.56 -19.85
C SER A 2 -24.99 -35.46 -18.33
N ARG A 3 -25.11 -34.23 -17.78
CA ARG A 3 -25.09 -33.98 -16.33
C ARG A 3 -26.46 -33.84 -15.67
N LEU A 4 -27.54 -33.65 -16.45
CA LEU A 4 -28.90 -33.45 -15.92
C LEU A 4 -29.69 -34.75 -15.69
N LEU A 5 -29.21 -35.90 -16.19
CA LEU A 5 -29.97 -37.15 -16.17
C LEU A 5 -29.80 -38.02 -14.90
N ARG A 6 -28.82 -37.75 -14.03
CA ARG A 6 -28.46 -38.71 -12.95
C ARG A 6 -29.44 -38.72 -11.77
N ARG A 7 -30.00 -37.58 -11.38
CA ARG A 7 -30.90 -37.46 -10.22
C ARG A 7 -32.28 -38.13 -10.39
N PRO A 8 -33.00 -37.96 -11.53
CA PRO A 8 -34.28 -38.63 -11.72
C PRO A 8 -34.14 -40.16 -11.87
N ILE A 9 -33.02 -40.64 -12.43
CA ILE A 9 -32.75 -42.08 -12.58
C ILE A 9 -32.52 -42.75 -11.22
N ILE A 10 -31.75 -42.12 -10.32
CA ILE A 10 -31.50 -42.66 -8.97
C ILE A 10 -32.80 -42.71 -8.14
N LEU A 11 -33.65 -41.68 -8.24
CA LEU A 11 -34.95 -41.64 -7.58
C LEU A 11 -35.94 -42.67 -8.16
N GLY A 12 -35.94 -42.87 -9.47
CA GLY A 12 -36.76 -43.90 -10.12
C GLY A 12 -36.35 -45.31 -9.71
N ALA A 13 -35.05 -45.60 -9.68
CA ALA A 13 -34.52 -46.90 -9.26
C ALA A 13 -34.81 -47.21 -7.78
N THR A 14 -34.73 -46.20 -6.91
CA THR A 14 -35.00 -46.37 -5.47
C THR A 14 -36.48 -46.57 -5.18
N LEU A 15 -37.37 -45.98 -5.96
CA LEU A 15 -38.82 -46.22 -5.86
C LEU A 15 -39.21 -47.62 -6.33
N LEU A 16 -38.60 -48.13 -7.41
CA LEU A 16 -38.83 -49.51 -7.87
C LEU A 16 -38.32 -50.55 -6.86
N LEU A 17 -37.13 -50.33 -6.30
CA LEU A 17 -36.55 -51.21 -5.29
C LEU A 17 -37.31 -51.19 -3.96
N SER A 18 -37.87 -50.04 -3.56
CA SER A 18 -38.66 -49.94 -2.33
C SER A 18 -40.02 -50.64 -2.47
N VAL A 19 -40.68 -50.54 -3.62
CA VAL A 19 -41.92 -51.29 -3.92
C VAL A 19 -41.66 -52.79 -3.92
N ALA A 20 -40.58 -53.25 -4.55
CA ALA A 20 -40.20 -54.67 -4.53
C ALA A 20 -39.88 -55.17 -3.11
N ALA A 21 -39.15 -54.39 -2.30
CA ALA A 21 -38.84 -54.74 -0.92
C ALA A 21 -40.10 -54.81 -0.02
N LEU A 22 -41.09 -53.96 -0.28
CA LEU A 22 -42.35 -53.94 0.48
C LEU A 22 -43.21 -55.18 0.17
N LEU A 23 -43.21 -55.61 -1.09
CA LEU A 23 -44.01 -56.75 -1.56
C LEU A 23 -43.39 -58.11 -1.19
N PHE A 24 -42.06 -58.20 -1.15
CA PHE A 24 -41.37 -59.51 -1.09
C PHE A 24 -40.52 -59.76 0.16
N VAL A 25 -40.31 -58.77 1.03
CA VAL A 25 -39.39 -58.91 2.17
C VAL A 25 -40.04 -58.54 3.50
N ASN A 26 -40.05 -57.25 3.86
CA ASN A 26 -40.75 -56.74 5.04
C ASN A 26 -40.60 -55.22 5.13
N ILE A 27 -41.48 -54.58 5.90
CA ILE A 27 -41.55 -53.11 6.02
C ILE A 27 -40.21 -52.49 6.43
N PHE A 28 -39.46 -53.13 7.33
CA PHE A 28 -38.15 -52.64 7.79
C PHE A 28 -37.10 -52.60 6.67
N ALA A 29 -37.11 -53.56 5.74
CA ALA A 29 -36.20 -53.56 4.60
C ALA A 29 -36.53 -52.41 3.62
N THR A 30 -37.81 -52.12 3.43
CA THR A 30 -38.27 -50.99 2.60
C THR A 30 -37.83 -49.64 3.18
N ILE A 31 -37.93 -49.48 4.50
CA ILE A 31 -37.45 -48.28 5.19
C ILE A 31 -35.95 -48.11 4.97
N LEU A 32 -35.16 -49.17 5.08
CA LEU A 32 -33.72 -49.13 4.85
C LEU A 32 -33.39 -48.70 3.41
N VAL A 33 -34.06 -49.28 2.42
CA VAL A 33 -33.86 -48.96 1.00
C VAL A 33 -34.24 -47.51 0.70
N MET A 34 -35.34 -47.00 1.26
CA MET A 34 -35.72 -45.60 1.11
C MET A 34 -34.71 -44.65 1.77
N VAL A 35 -34.24 -44.96 2.99
CA VAL A 35 -33.26 -44.11 3.69
C VAL A 35 -31.96 -44.04 2.90
N VAL A 36 -31.43 -45.18 2.44
CA VAL A 36 -30.20 -45.22 1.63
C VAL A 36 -30.39 -44.53 0.27
N GLY A 37 -31.55 -44.74 -0.37
CA GLY A 37 -31.86 -44.14 -1.65
C GLY A 37 -31.99 -42.62 -1.62
N VAL A 38 -32.74 -42.11 -0.64
CA VAL A 38 -32.94 -40.66 -0.44
C VAL A 38 -31.63 -39.99 -0.03
N THR A 39 -30.85 -40.60 0.88
CA THR A 39 -29.55 -40.06 1.27
C THR A 39 -28.57 -39.99 0.09
N ALA A 40 -28.52 -41.01 -0.76
CA ALA A 40 -27.70 -40.99 -1.98
C ALA A 40 -28.15 -39.91 -2.98
N ALA A 41 -29.45 -39.74 -3.18
CA ALA A 41 -30.01 -38.70 -4.06
C ALA A 41 -29.74 -37.28 -3.53
N VAL A 42 -29.79 -37.08 -2.21
CA VAL A 42 -29.45 -35.81 -1.55
C VAL A 42 -27.94 -35.53 -1.65
N LEU A 43 -27.09 -36.55 -1.48
CA LEU A 43 -25.63 -36.42 -1.60
C LEU A 43 -25.23 -36.04 -3.02
N ALA A 44 -25.81 -36.72 -4.02
CA ALA A 44 -25.58 -36.41 -5.44
C ALA A 44 -26.06 -34.99 -5.80
N GLY A 45 -27.21 -34.56 -5.26
CA GLY A 45 -27.72 -33.20 -5.41
C GLY A 45 -26.82 -32.14 -4.77
N ARG A 46 -26.30 -32.39 -3.56
CA ARG A 46 -25.36 -31.49 -2.86
C ARG A 46 -24.00 -31.39 -3.56
N HIS A 47 -23.53 -32.48 -4.17
CA HIS A 47 -22.31 -32.48 -4.97
C HIS A 47 -22.49 -31.69 -6.28
N GLN A 48 -23.65 -31.77 -6.94
CA GLN A 48 -23.95 -30.99 -8.16
C GLN A 48 -24.17 -29.49 -7.87
N ALA A 49 -24.70 -29.13 -6.71
CA ALA A 49 -24.90 -27.73 -6.30
C ALA A 49 -23.61 -27.01 -5.84
N GLY A 50 -22.44 -27.64 -5.93
CA GLY A 50 -21.16 -27.03 -5.54
C GLY A 50 -21.01 -26.77 -4.05
N LEU A 51 -21.86 -27.37 -3.20
CA LEU A 51 -21.85 -27.19 -1.74
C LEU A 51 -20.75 -28.01 -1.04
N PHE A 52 -20.03 -28.87 -1.77
CA PHE A 52 -18.75 -29.46 -1.35
C PHE A 52 -17.56 -28.57 -1.77
N LYS A 53 -17.65 -27.25 -1.54
CA LYS A 53 -16.43 -26.47 -1.36
C LYS A 53 -15.92 -26.78 0.03
N ILE A 54 -15.04 -27.77 0.11
CA ILE A 54 -14.16 -27.99 1.26
C ILE A 54 -13.63 -26.60 1.64
N ARG A 55 -14.06 -26.09 2.80
CA ARG A 55 -13.42 -24.95 3.44
C ARG A 55 -12.00 -25.40 3.76
N ILE A 56 -11.11 -25.24 2.79
CA ILE A 56 -9.69 -25.15 3.03
C ILE A 56 -9.58 -23.91 3.90
N ARG A 57 -9.54 -24.15 5.22
CA ARG A 57 -9.11 -23.18 6.22
C ARG A 57 -7.87 -22.54 5.61
N ALA A 58 -7.92 -21.24 5.34
CA ALA A 58 -6.76 -20.51 4.84
C ALA A 58 -5.67 -20.69 5.90
N ARG A 59 -4.83 -21.71 5.70
CA ARG A 59 -3.65 -22.02 6.49
C ARG A 59 -2.78 -20.79 6.31
N GLY A 60 -2.81 -19.92 7.32
CA GLY A 60 -2.20 -18.60 7.36
C GLY A 60 -1.83 -18.08 5.97
N ARG A 61 -2.66 -17.19 5.42
CA ARG A 61 -2.04 -16.01 4.82
C ARG A 61 -1.20 -15.44 5.96
N ARG A 62 0.05 -15.87 6.06
CA ARG A 62 1.11 -14.97 6.47
C ARG A 62 0.82 -13.78 5.58
N GLU A 63 0.24 -12.74 6.18
CA GLU A 63 0.32 -11.41 5.61
C GLU A 63 1.73 -11.32 5.07
N ALA A 64 1.87 -10.82 3.85
CA ALA A 64 3.17 -10.45 3.36
C ALA A 64 3.65 -9.35 4.30
N LEU A 65 4.19 -9.75 5.46
CA LEU A 65 5.01 -8.94 6.32
C LEU A 65 6.10 -8.51 5.38
N TRP A 66 5.96 -7.28 4.90
CA TRP A 66 6.91 -6.64 4.05
C TRP A 66 8.26 -6.85 4.70
N ARG A 67 9.08 -7.70 4.08
CA ARG A 67 10.48 -7.83 4.40
C ARG A 67 11.17 -7.12 3.25
N PRO A 68 11.75 -5.93 3.47
CA PRO A 68 12.50 -5.27 2.42
C PRO A 68 13.52 -6.28 1.91
N THR A 69 13.51 -6.56 0.61
CA THR A 69 14.58 -7.33 -0.02
C THR A 69 15.80 -6.42 -0.03
N VAL A 70 16.54 -6.42 1.07
CA VAL A 70 17.76 -5.62 1.23
C VAL A 70 18.82 -6.25 0.33
N GLN A 71 18.79 -5.94 -0.98
CA GLN A 71 19.74 -6.47 -1.95
C GLN A 71 21.18 -5.98 -1.70
N HIS A 72 21.35 -4.95 -0.86
CA HIS A 72 22.64 -4.43 -0.47
C HIS A 72 22.67 -4.24 1.05
N ARG A 73 23.67 -4.83 1.72
CA ARG A 73 24.02 -4.54 3.12
C ARG A 73 23.86 -3.04 3.34
N GLU A 74 23.00 -2.64 4.29
CA GLU A 74 22.83 -1.22 4.62
C GLU A 74 24.21 -0.60 4.75
N LEU A 75 24.42 0.52 4.06
CA LEU A 75 25.58 1.34 4.40
C LEU A 75 25.47 1.65 5.90
N PRO A 76 26.59 1.54 6.64
CA PRO A 76 26.56 1.70 8.08
C PRO A 76 25.87 3.02 8.43
N LYS A 77 25.14 3.03 9.55
CA LYS A 77 24.57 4.28 10.07
C LYS A 77 25.69 5.33 10.14
N PRO A 78 25.40 6.58 9.76
CA PRO A 78 26.40 7.64 9.81
C PRO A 78 26.93 7.78 11.24
N THR A 79 28.20 8.17 11.37
CA THR A 79 28.86 8.29 12.68
C THR A 79 28.11 9.27 13.59
N GLU A 80 27.57 10.33 12.98
CA GLU A 80 26.67 11.29 13.61
C GLU A 80 25.47 11.53 12.69
N ASP A 81 24.30 11.77 13.27
CA ASP A 81 23.09 12.08 12.53
C ASP A 81 22.36 13.22 13.25
N PRO A 82 22.75 14.47 12.99
CA PRO A 82 22.28 15.59 13.78
C PRO A 82 20.77 15.77 13.61
N VAL A 83 20.12 16.13 14.71
CA VAL A 83 18.70 16.49 14.70
C VAL A 83 18.54 17.90 14.15
N ILE A 84 17.58 18.07 13.26
CA ILE A 84 17.27 19.32 12.58
C ILE A 84 15.79 19.65 12.74
N ALA A 85 15.47 20.94 12.74
CA ALA A 85 14.08 21.40 12.71
C ALA A 85 13.53 21.31 11.28
N PHE A 86 12.39 20.65 11.12
CA PHE A 86 11.66 20.52 9.86
C PHE A 86 10.24 21.05 10.02
N GLY A 87 10.03 22.26 9.51
CA GLY A 87 8.72 22.91 9.51
C GLY A 87 7.80 22.39 8.42
N GLU A 88 6.61 22.98 8.33
CA GLU A 88 5.67 22.70 7.24
C GLU A 88 6.35 22.98 5.87
N PRO A 89 6.34 22.03 4.93
CA PRO A 89 7.05 22.19 3.66
C PRO A 89 6.48 23.33 2.82
N GLY A 90 7.35 24.26 2.42
CA GLY A 90 7.13 25.19 1.32
C GLY A 90 7.63 24.61 -0.01
N ILE A 91 7.10 25.09 -1.14
CA ILE A 91 7.57 24.62 -2.46
C ILE A 91 8.95 25.19 -2.81
N GLU A 92 9.27 26.34 -2.25
CA GLU A 92 10.53 27.07 -2.38
C GLU A 92 11.73 26.23 -1.90
N LEU A 93 11.47 25.27 -0.99
CA LEU A 93 12.47 24.29 -0.53
C LEU A 93 13.08 23.48 -1.70
N PHE A 94 12.31 23.26 -2.76
CA PHE A 94 12.67 22.37 -3.87
C PHE A 94 13.07 23.11 -5.15
N GLU A 95 12.74 24.40 -5.27
CA GLU A 95 13.04 25.22 -6.44
C GLU A 95 14.56 25.33 -6.68
N SER A 96 15.33 25.56 -5.62
CA SER A 96 16.77 25.84 -5.73
C SER A 96 17.63 24.62 -6.05
N ARG A 97 17.09 23.39 -5.94
CA ARG A 97 17.85 22.11 -5.96
C ARG A 97 19.12 22.14 -5.08
N THR A 98 19.17 23.05 -4.13
CA THR A 98 20.31 23.18 -3.23
C THR A 98 20.42 21.88 -2.45
N PRO A 99 21.63 21.33 -2.25
CA PRO A 99 21.79 20.14 -1.44
C PRO A 99 21.08 20.31 -0.09
N PRO A 100 20.40 19.26 0.40
CA PRO A 100 19.71 19.28 1.68
C PRO A 100 20.72 19.70 2.73
N LEU A 101 20.30 20.62 3.57
CA LEU A 101 21.13 21.11 4.67
C LEU A 101 22.45 21.77 4.21
N ALA A 102 22.47 22.39 3.02
CA ALA A 102 23.59 23.23 2.61
C ALA A 102 23.88 24.36 3.61
N HIS A 103 22.85 24.84 4.30
CA HIS A 103 22.99 25.84 5.38
C HIS A 103 23.67 25.29 6.64
N LEU A 104 23.68 23.97 6.86
CA LEU A 104 24.39 23.37 7.98
C LEU A 104 25.86 23.16 7.63
N GLN A 105 26.76 23.60 8.51
CA GLN A 105 28.20 23.38 8.37
C GLN A 105 28.57 21.94 8.73
N LEU A 106 28.24 20.98 7.85
CA LEU A 106 28.60 19.57 7.97
C LEU A 106 29.93 19.31 7.26
N SER A 107 30.80 18.50 7.89
CA SER A 107 32.06 18.06 7.26
C SER A 107 31.78 17.25 5.98
N ALA A 108 32.70 17.29 5.02
CA ALA A 108 32.55 16.58 3.75
C ALA A 108 32.39 15.05 3.95
N GLY A 109 33.14 14.49 4.91
CA GLY A 109 33.03 13.07 5.28
C GLY A 109 31.64 12.73 5.83
N LEU A 110 31.11 13.54 6.74
CA LEU A 110 29.78 13.33 7.31
C LEU A 110 28.68 13.47 6.25
N ARG A 111 28.77 14.48 5.37
CA ARG A 111 27.84 14.63 4.24
C ARG A 111 27.82 13.39 3.35
N SER A 112 28.99 12.84 3.03
CA SER A 112 29.10 11.61 2.24
C SER A 112 28.49 10.40 2.94
N GLN A 113 28.63 10.29 4.27
CA GLN A 113 28.02 9.21 5.04
C GLN A 113 26.48 9.32 5.05
N LEU A 114 25.97 10.52 5.35
CA LEU A 114 24.52 10.81 5.35
C LEU A 114 23.89 10.53 3.99
N ASP A 115 24.56 10.96 2.92
CA ASP A 115 24.11 10.72 1.56
C ASP A 115 24.11 9.23 1.19
N GLY A 116 25.18 8.50 1.52
CA GLY A 116 25.23 7.06 1.34
C GLY A 116 24.12 6.32 2.09
N PHE A 117 23.90 6.68 3.36
CA PHE A 117 22.84 6.11 4.17
C PHE A 117 21.43 6.41 3.58
N ALA A 118 21.23 7.65 3.12
CA ALA A 118 19.99 8.08 2.45
C ALA A 118 19.73 7.34 1.14
N LEU A 119 20.76 7.03 0.34
CA LEU A 119 20.63 6.21 -0.87
C LEU A 119 20.10 4.80 -0.53
N GLY A 120 20.60 4.20 0.55
CA GLY A 120 20.13 2.90 1.04
C GLY A 120 18.65 2.91 1.43
N ARG A 121 18.23 3.92 2.20
CA ARG A 121 16.80 4.13 2.55
C ARG A 121 15.93 4.38 1.33
N THR A 122 16.38 5.27 0.45
CA THR A 122 15.68 5.63 -0.79
C THR A 122 15.41 4.40 -1.63
N LYS A 123 16.41 3.54 -1.84
CA LYS A 123 16.25 2.32 -2.62
C LYS A 123 15.10 1.46 -2.08
N ARG A 124 15.04 1.27 -0.75
CA ARG A 124 13.98 0.47 -0.12
C ARG A 124 12.59 1.09 -0.26
N ILE A 125 12.47 2.42 -0.13
CA ILE A 125 11.17 3.11 -0.23
C ILE A 125 10.67 3.05 -1.67
N VAL A 126 11.57 3.33 -2.60
CA VAL A 126 11.27 3.43 -4.02
C VAL A 126 11.03 2.06 -4.67
N GLU A 127 11.58 0.99 -4.10
CA GLU A 127 11.34 -0.40 -4.50
C GLU A 127 10.29 -1.10 -3.64
N ALA A 128 9.67 -0.41 -2.67
CA ALA A 128 8.64 -1.00 -1.83
C ALA A 128 7.44 -1.39 -2.70
N PRO A 129 7.06 -2.68 -2.74
CA PRO A 129 5.80 -3.08 -3.36
C PRO A 129 4.63 -2.53 -2.55
N ASP A 130 3.49 -2.33 -3.20
CA ASP A 130 2.22 -2.08 -2.53
C ASP A 130 2.17 -0.84 -1.63
N LEU A 131 2.82 0.26 -2.03
CA LEU A 131 2.82 1.53 -1.29
C LEU A 131 1.41 2.06 -0.94
N LEU A 132 0.52 2.15 -1.93
CA LEU A 132 -0.85 2.64 -1.70
C LEU A 132 -1.67 1.66 -0.84
N PRO A 133 -1.66 0.34 -1.12
CA PRO A 133 -2.28 -0.64 -0.21
C PRO A 133 -1.74 -0.58 1.23
N HIS A 134 -0.42 -0.38 1.41
CA HIS A 134 0.19 -0.22 2.73
C HIS A 134 -0.36 1.01 3.45
N ALA A 135 -0.33 2.17 2.80
CA ALA A 135 -0.89 3.39 3.38
C ALA A 135 -2.40 3.29 3.65
N ALA A 136 -3.14 2.53 2.82
CA ALA A 136 -4.56 2.27 3.01
C ALA A 136 -4.86 1.28 4.14
N ALA A 137 -3.92 0.39 4.47
CA ALA A 137 -4.07 -0.59 5.54
C ALA A 137 -3.90 0.06 6.93
N ASP A 138 -3.13 1.13 7.03
CA ASP A 138 -2.97 1.91 8.25
C ASP A 138 -4.00 3.06 8.33
N ALA A 139 -4.82 3.05 9.38
CA ALA A 139 -5.90 4.01 9.57
C ALA A 139 -5.39 5.45 9.79
N GLU A 140 -4.16 5.63 10.29
CA GLU A 140 -3.55 6.96 10.45
C GLU A 140 -2.94 7.47 9.12
N SER A 141 -2.55 6.58 8.21
CA SER A 141 -1.80 6.93 7.00
C SER A 141 -2.66 7.38 5.82
N TRP A 142 -3.77 6.70 5.53
CA TRP A 142 -4.60 7.06 4.37
C TRP A 142 -5.14 8.50 4.40
N PRO A 143 -5.69 9.02 5.53
CA PRO A 143 -6.13 10.41 5.60
C PRO A 143 -4.99 11.41 5.34
N VAL A 144 -3.76 11.05 5.71
CA VAL A 144 -2.57 11.88 5.44
C VAL A 144 -2.22 11.89 3.96
N VAL A 145 -2.34 10.75 3.26
CA VAL A 145 -2.19 10.69 1.79
C VAL A 145 -3.19 11.63 1.13
N GLU A 146 -4.47 11.51 1.49
CA GLU A 146 -5.54 12.32 0.91
C GLU A 146 -5.29 13.82 1.17
N ALA A 147 -4.94 14.19 2.40
CA ALA A 147 -4.63 15.57 2.76
C ALA A 147 -3.45 16.13 1.95
N ALA A 148 -2.36 15.36 1.80
CA ALA A 148 -1.20 15.78 1.03
C ALA A 148 -1.52 15.94 -0.47
N VAL A 149 -2.30 15.02 -1.05
CA VAL A 149 -2.76 15.12 -2.45
C VAL A 149 -3.62 16.37 -2.63
N GLN A 150 -4.59 16.62 -1.74
CA GLN A 150 -5.46 17.79 -1.84
C GLN A 150 -4.67 19.10 -1.69
N LYS A 151 -3.75 19.19 -0.73
CA LYS A 151 -2.85 20.35 -0.59
C LYS A 151 -2.04 20.58 -1.87
N THR A 152 -1.51 19.52 -2.47
CA THR A 152 -0.71 19.61 -3.69
C THR A 152 -1.54 20.03 -4.91
N LEU A 153 -2.74 19.51 -5.07
CA LEU A 153 -3.66 19.93 -6.13
C LEU A 153 -4.13 21.38 -5.94
N ALA A 154 -4.37 21.80 -4.70
CA ALA A 154 -4.68 23.19 -4.39
C ALA A 154 -3.52 24.13 -4.75
N LEU A 155 -2.27 23.73 -4.42
CA LEU A 155 -1.08 24.47 -4.81
C LEU A 155 -0.94 24.57 -6.34
N ALA A 156 -1.14 23.46 -7.06
CA ALA A 156 -1.09 23.45 -8.52
C ALA A 156 -2.10 24.44 -9.13
N ARG A 157 -3.35 24.44 -8.64
CA ARG A 157 -4.38 25.39 -9.08
C ARG A 157 -4.02 26.82 -8.74
N ALA A 158 -3.52 27.08 -7.52
CA ALA A 158 -3.08 28.40 -7.09
C ALA A 158 -1.91 28.96 -7.93
N ARG A 159 -1.05 28.07 -8.46
CA ARG A 159 0.04 28.42 -9.38
C ARG A 159 -0.41 28.46 -10.86
N GLY A 160 -1.70 28.25 -11.15
CA GLY A 160 -2.25 28.36 -12.51
C GLY A 160 -2.07 27.11 -13.39
N VAL A 161 -1.83 25.94 -12.80
CA VAL A 161 -1.78 24.67 -13.54
C VAL A 161 -3.20 24.25 -13.92
N GLU A 162 -3.45 24.05 -15.21
CA GLU A 162 -4.73 23.54 -15.70
C GLU A 162 -4.67 21.99 -15.78
N ILE A 163 -5.62 21.32 -15.15
CA ILE A 163 -5.69 19.86 -15.04
C ILE A 163 -6.74 19.34 -16.04
N VAL A 164 -6.38 18.34 -16.85
CA VAL A 164 -7.33 17.67 -17.75
C VAL A 164 -8.27 16.79 -16.91
N PRO A 165 -9.60 16.86 -17.10
CA PRO A 165 -10.54 15.98 -16.37
C PRO A 165 -10.18 14.49 -16.50
N ASP A 166 -9.89 14.03 -17.73
CA ASP A 166 -9.51 12.64 -18.02
C ASP A 166 -8.16 12.25 -17.39
N GLY A 167 -7.28 13.23 -17.19
CA GLY A 167 -5.95 13.06 -16.60
C GLY A 167 -5.92 13.18 -15.07
N GLN A 168 -7.00 13.66 -14.44
CA GLN A 168 -7.05 13.95 -13.01
C GLN A 168 -6.87 12.71 -12.14
N THR A 169 -7.40 11.56 -12.56
CA THR A 169 -7.24 10.29 -11.84
C THR A 169 -5.78 9.86 -11.81
N ARG A 170 -5.10 9.92 -12.96
CA ARG A 170 -3.67 9.56 -13.08
C ARG A 170 -2.79 10.53 -12.31
N LEU A 171 -3.08 11.83 -12.38
CA LEU A 171 -2.41 12.85 -11.58
C LEU A 171 -2.54 12.57 -10.08
N SER A 172 -3.78 12.33 -9.61
CA SER A 172 -4.03 11.99 -8.21
C SER A 172 -3.30 10.72 -7.78
N GLN A 173 -3.23 9.70 -8.63
CA GLN A 173 -2.50 8.47 -8.35
C GLN A 173 -0.99 8.71 -8.21
N VAL A 174 -0.40 9.52 -9.11
CA VAL A 174 1.02 9.89 -9.05
C VAL A 174 1.32 10.66 -7.76
N LEU A 175 0.48 11.64 -7.42
CA LEU A 175 0.62 12.41 -6.18
C LEU A 175 0.41 11.53 -4.93
N ALA A 176 -0.52 10.57 -4.98
CA ALA A 176 -0.73 9.63 -3.89
C ALA A 176 0.47 8.69 -3.70
N LEU A 177 1.08 8.22 -4.79
CA LEU A 177 2.31 7.41 -4.73
C LEU A 177 3.46 8.22 -4.11
N SER A 178 3.59 9.49 -4.49
CA SER A 178 4.53 10.42 -3.85
C SER A 178 4.30 10.55 -2.35
N ALA A 179 3.06 10.83 -1.97
CA ALA A 179 2.67 10.99 -0.57
C ALA A 179 2.92 9.71 0.24
N ALA A 180 2.59 8.54 -0.31
CA ALA A 180 2.82 7.25 0.34
C ALA A 180 4.32 6.97 0.59
N GLN A 181 5.22 7.42 -0.29
CA GLN A 181 6.66 7.33 -0.04
C GLN A 181 7.10 8.23 1.12
N GLY A 182 6.51 9.42 1.25
CA GLY A 182 6.70 10.30 2.40
C GLY A 182 6.21 9.69 3.72
N ILE A 183 5.05 9.03 3.69
CA ILE A 183 4.52 8.28 4.84
C ILE A 183 5.47 7.17 5.26
N LEU A 184 5.93 6.35 4.31
CA LEU A 184 6.82 5.23 4.62
C LEU A 184 8.14 5.71 5.25
N LEU A 185 8.66 6.86 4.80
CA LEU A 185 9.82 7.50 5.43
C LEU A 185 9.53 7.92 6.88
N ALA A 186 8.39 8.55 7.14
CA ALA A 186 7.99 8.97 8.49
C ALA A 186 7.78 7.76 9.42
N GLU A 187 7.18 6.70 8.92
CA GLU A 187 6.95 5.46 9.65
C GLU A 187 8.25 4.76 10.04
N TRP A 188 9.20 4.62 9.12
CA TRP A 188 10.51 4.05 9.45
C TRP A 188 11.26 4.89 10.48
N ARG A 189 11.20 6.21 10.35
CA ARG A 189 11.75 7.10 11.37
C ARG A 189 11.11 6.82 12.72
N GLN A 190 9.79 6.75 12.80
CA GLN A 190 9.09 6.53 14.06
C GLN A 190 9.30 5.14 14.65
N LEU A 191 9.63 4.14 13.81
CA LEU A 191 10.03 2.81 14.28
C LEU A 191 11.43 2.81 14.91
N GLU A 192 12.33 3.65 14.40
CA GLU A 192 13.69 3.77 14.94
C GLU A 192 13.75 4.67 16.19
N ASP A 193 13.08 5.82 16.14
CA ASP A 193 13.19 6.90 17.13
C ASP A 193 11.99 6.94 18.10
N GLY A 194 10.94 6.18 17.83
CA GLY A 194 9.67 6.31 18.54
C GLY A 194 8.88 7.54 18.10
N LYS A 195 8.10 8.13 19.03
CA LYS A 195 7.25 9.29 18.71
C LYS A 195 8.11 10.51 18.38
N THR A 196 7.82 11.17 17.27
CA THR A 196 8.54 12.38 16.83
C THR A 196 8.42 13.50 17.87
N ALA A 197 9.55 14.09 18.25
CA ALA A 197 9.57 15.30 19.07
C ALA A 197 9.26 16.54 18.23
N TRP A 198 8.56 17.52 18.82
CA TRP A 198 8.14 18.75 18.16
C TRP A 198 8.60 19.97 18.95
N GLN A 199 9.03 21.02 18.24
CA GLN A 199 9.31 22.34 18.79
C GLN A 199 8.46 23.36 18.04
N GLY A 200 7.38 23.83 18.68
CA GLY A 200 6.36 24.63 17.99
C GLY A 200 5.75 23.85 16.82
N THR A 201 5.84 24.41 15.61
CA THR A 201 5.38 23.78 14.36
C THR A 201 6.48 23.02 13.62
N SER A 202 7.65 22.83 14.23
CA SER A 202 8.77 22.12 13.60
C SER A 202 8.96 20.73 14.20
N ALA A 203 8.92 19.71 13.36
CA ALA A 203 9.31 18.36 13.71
C ALA A 203 10.83 18.29 13.89
N GLN A 204 11.27 17.60 14.93
CA GLN A 204 12.69 17.28 15.12
C GLN A 204 12.98 16.01 14.30
N ILE A 205 13.63 16.18 13.13
CA ILE A 205 13.99 15.08 12.23
C ILE A 205 15.51 14.86 12.18
N ARG A 206 15.96 13.71 11.67
CA ARG A 206 17.39 13.45 11.45
C ARG A 206 17.85 14.10 10.16
N ALA A 207 19.10 14.53 10.10
CA ALA A 207 19.69 15.06 8.88
C ALA A 207 19.58 14.04 7.73
N SER A 208 19.74 12.74 8.02
CA SER A 208 19.55 11.69 7.02
C SER A 208 18.17 11.68 6.36
N ASP A 209 17.13 12.13 7.06
CA ASP A 209 15.77 12.17 6.53
C ASP A 209 15.64 13.23 5.44
N ALA A 210 16.26 14.41 5.63
CA ALA A 210 16.30 15.45 4.60
C ALA A 210 17.08 15.00 3.34
N PHE A 211 18.20 14.28 3.52
CA PHE A 211 18.90 13.64 2.41
C PHE A 211 18.03 12.59 1.72
N THR A 212 17.29 11.79 2.49
CA THR A 212 16.39 10.76 1.93
C THR A 212 15.25 11.38 1.13
N ILE A 213 14.64 12.48 1.60
CA ILE A 213 13.62 13.24 0.86
C ILE A 213 14.15 13.70 -0.50
N GLN A 214 15.37 14.27 -0.54
CA GLN A 214 15.98 14.69 -1.80
C GLN A 214 16.19 13.50 -2.75
N ARG A 215 16.74 12.38 -2.23
CA ARG A 215 17.04 11.21 -3.04
C ARG A 215 15.79 10.50 -3.57
N ILE A 216 14.71 10.42 -2.78
CA ILE A 216 13.42 9.93 -3.27
C ILE A 216 12.89 10.86 -4.35
N THR A 217 12.97 12.18 -4.16
CA THR A 217 12.55 13.17 -5.17
C THR A 217 13.26 12.95 -6.51
N GLU A 218 14.58 12.81 -6.50
CA GLU A 218 15.37 12.54 -7.71
C GLU A 218 14.94 11.24 -8.41
N ALA A 219 14.67 10.18 -7.62
CA ALA A 219 14.24 8.90 -8.15
C ALA A 219 12.81 8.95 -8.72
N MET A 220 11.91 9.67 -8.05
CA MET A 220 10.53 9.88 -8.46
C MET A 220 10.44 10.66 -9.76
N GLU A 221 11.17 11.77 -9.89
CA GLU A 221 11.17 12.58 -11.09
C GLU A 221 11.49 11.71 -12.32
N ARG A 222 12.50 10.84 -12.21
CA ARG A 222 12.87 9.92 -13.30
C ARG A 222 11.78 8.92 -13.68
N ARG A 223 10.91 8.52 -12.74
CA ARG A 223 9.92 7.46 -12.92
C ARG A 223 8.52 7.98 -13.25
N GLN A 224 8.11 9.07 -12.59
CA GLN A 224 6.72 9.53 -12.55
C GLN A 224 6.48 10.81 -13.34
N LEU A 225 7.53 11.50 -13.83
CA LEU A 225 7.36 12.69 -14.67
C LEU A 225 6.44 12.48 -15.88
N PRO A 226 6.55 11.38 -16.66
CA PRO A 226 5.67 11.16 -17.80
C PRO A 226 4.18 11.11 -17.39
N ASP A 227 3.89 10.43 -16.29
CA ASP A 227 2.53 10.26 -15.79
C ASP A 227 1.96 11.55 -15.19
N LEU A 228 2.82 12.34 -14.53
CA LEU A 228 2.49 13.66 -14.01
C LEU A 228 2.06 14.59 -15.15
N PHE A 229 2.85 14.65 -16.23
CA PHE A 229 2.52 15.51 -17.38
C PHE A 229 1.29 15.03 -18.15
N GLY A 230 1.02 13.72 -18.18
CA GLY A 230 -0.21 13.18 -18.79
C GLY A 230 -1.50 13.70 -18.12
N GLY A 231 -1.42 14.18 -16.88
CA GLY A 231 -2.55 14.78 -16.15
C GLY A 231 -2.77 16.28 -16.36
N ILE A 232 -1.87 16.95 -17.08
CA ILE A 232 -1.77 18.42 -17.06
C ILE A 232 -1.99 18.98 -18.47
N ALA A 233 -3.00 19.83 -18.59
CA ALA A 233 -3.42 20.45 -19.85
C ALA A 233 -2.48 21.61 -20.22
N ARG A 234 -2.16 22.45 -19.24
CA ARG A 234 -1.37 23.67 -19.43
C ARG A 234 -0.43 23.89 -18.27
N ARG A 235 0.78 24.34 -18.60
CA ARG A 235 1.84 24.65 -17.63
C ARG A 235 2.05 26.17 -17.58
N PRO A 236 2.08 26.79 -16.40
CA PRO A 236 2.49 28.17 -16.25
C PRO A 236 3.96 28.33 -16.66
N ALA A 237 4.33 29.47 -17.24
CA ALA A 237 5.72 29.75 -17.59
C ALA A 237 6.62 29.98 -16.35
N ASN A 238 6.01 30.34 -15.22
CA ASN A 238 6.66 30.69 -13.96
C ASN A 238 6.59 29.57 -12.91
N PHE A 239 6.16 28.36 -13.28
CA PHE A 239 6.03 27.26 -12.33
C PHE A 239 6.48 25.93 -12.90
N GLU A 240 7.44 25.31 -12.23
CA GLU A 240 7.91 23.98 -12.56
C GLU A 240 7.00 22.92 -11.95
N VAL A 241 6.10 22.37 -12.77
CA VAL A 241 5.14 21.32 -12.39
C VAL A 241 5.79 20.11 -11.69
N ARG A 242 7.03 19.77 -12.03
CA ARG A 242 7.75 18.65 -11.39
C ARG A 242 7.84 18.81 -9.87
N LEU A 243 7.84 20.04 -9.35
CA LEU A 243 7.92 20.37 -7.93
C LEU A 243 6.69 19.89 -7.13
N LEU A 244 5.59 19.55 -7.80
CA LEU A 244 4.43 18.94 -7.15
C LEU A 244 4.77 17.56 -6.56
N LEU A 245 5.70 16.82 -7.17
CA LEU A 245 6.15 15.51 -6.66
C LEU A 245 6.84 15.63 -5.29
N PRO A 246 7.97 16.36 -5.13
CA PRO A 246 8.61 16.52 -3.83
C PRO A 246 7.71 17.20 -2.81
N TYR A 247 6.86 18.15 -3.23
CA TYR A 247 5.93 18.82 -2.34
C TYR A 247 4.93 17.84 -1.72
N ALA A 248 4.33 16.95 -2.53
CA ALA A 248 3.40 15.92 -2.02
C ALA A 248 4.09 14.97 -1.02
N LEU A 249 5.30 14.51 -1.35
CA LEU A 249 6.10 13.62 -0.50
C LEU A 249 6.41 14.28 0.85
N ALA A 250 6.98 15.49 0.82
CA ALA A 250 7.39 16.18 2.03
C ALA A 250 6.19 16.57 2.89
N THR A 251 5.08 16.98 2.27
CA THR A 251 3.82 17.27 2.98
C THR A 251 3.30 16.04 3.70
N ALA A 252 3.25 14.89 3.03
CA ALA A 252 2.80 13.65 3.64
C ALA A 252 3.73 13.18 4.76
N PHE A 253 5.05 13.28 4.55
CA PHE A 253 6.05 13.01 5.58
C PHE A 253 5.80 13.88 6.82
N TYR A 254 5.74 15.20 6.66
CA TYR A 254 5.48 16.15 7.76
C TYR A 254 4.19 15.84 8.52
N LEU A 255 3.09 15.61 7.81
CA LEU A 255 1.80 15.32 8.42
C LEU A 255 1.81 13.98 9.17
N ARG A 256 2.45 12.94 8.61
CA ARG A 256 2.52 11.60 9.23
C ARG A 256 3.33 11.60 10.53
N LEU A 257 4.29 12.53 10.69
CA LEU A 257 5.10 12.66 11.90
C LEU A 257 4.30 13.06 13.16
N TYR A 258 3.09 13.62 13.01
CA TYR A 258 2.18 13.89 14.14
C TYR A 258 1.52 12.61 14.67
N GLY A 259 1.39 11.59 13.81
CA GLY A 259 0.78 10.30 14.15
C GLY A 259 1.62 9.51 15.14
N ASN A 260 1.04 8.41 15.61
CA ASN A 260 1.75 7.48 16.47
C ASN A 260 2.71 6.62 15.66
N PRO A 261 3.79 6.11 16.30
CA PRO A 261 4.62 5.08 15.68
C PRO A 261 3.77 3.89 15.21
N PRO A 262 3.99 3.39 13.98
CA PRO A 262 3.21 2.28 13.45
C PRO A 262 3.43 1.03 14.31
N LYS A 263 2.36 0.29 14.57
CA LYS A 263 2.40 -0.94 15.38
C LYS A 263 2.93 -2.15 14.61
N ALA A 264 3.21 -1.99 13.31
CA ALA A 264 3.45 -3.07 12.34
C ALA A 264 4.72 -3.92 12.58
N PHE A 265 5.52 -3.63 13.61
CA PHE A 265 6.68 -4.45 14.01
C PHE A 265 6.61 -4.95 15.46
N ALA A 266 5.47 -4.82 16.15
CA ALA A 266 5.30 -5.24 17.55
C ALA A 266 4.81 -6.71 17.71
N ALA A 267 4.94 -7.55 16.68
CA ALA A 267 4.50 -8.96 16.68
C ALA A 267 5.66 -9.93 16.45
#